data_AF-A0A2P2GKP7-F1
#
_entry.id   AF-A0A2P2GKP7-F1
#
_cell.length_a   1.000
_cell.length_b   1.000
_cell.length_c   1.000
_cell.angle_alpha   90.00
_cell.angle_beta   90.00
_cell.angle_gamma   90.00
#
_symmetry.space_group_name_H-M   'P 1'
#
loop_
_entity.id
_entity.type
_entity.pdbx_description
1 polymer ?
#
loop_
_entity_poly.entity_id
_entity_poly.type
_entity_poly.pdbx_seq_one_letter_code
_entity_poly.pdbx_strand_id
1 'polypeptide(L)'
;MSTTTPAPDRTHDFGPGRRFWGHDYSISRVTDSGQRVQASGWGHDGTLIREGDFLLLEARGGRRCTRYRVESIEHVMDPADMWHAELVFDPRTYATQEEKDAAR
;
A
#
# COMPACT_ATOMS: atom_id res chain seq x y z
N MET A 1 -30.40 -14.50 2.20
CA MET A 1 -29.48 -13.43 1.78
C MET A 1 -28.38 -13.36 2.83
N SER A 2 -27.20 -13.91 2.53
CA SER A 2 -26.09 -13.92 3.49
C SER A 2 -25.39 -12.56 3.43
N THR A 3 -25.46 -11.79 4.50
CA THR A 3 -24.65 -10.58 4.67
C THR A 3 -23.23 -11.01 4.99
N THR A 4 -22.38 -11.11 3.97
CA THR A 4 -20.94 -11.23 4.16
C THR A 4 -20.45 -9.92 4.75
N THR A 5 -20.15 -9.89 6.04
CA THR A 5 -19.41 -8.78 6.66
C THR A 5 -18.09 -8.61 5.87
N PRO A 6 -17.78 -7.43 5.32
CA PRO A 6 -16.51 -7.24 4.64
C PRO A 6 -15.38 -7.50 5.65
N ALA A 7 -14.34 -8.19 5.21
CA ALA A 7 -13.14 -8.37 6.01
C ALA A 7 -12.57 -6.99 6.39
N PRO A 8 -11.98 -6.83 7.58
CA PRO A 8 -11.40 -5.55 7.98
C PRO A 8 -10.27 -5.14 7.03
N ASP A 9 -10.21 -3.86 6.66
CA ASP A 9 -9.17 -3.29 5.82
C ASP A 9 -7.78 -3.58 6.43
N ARG A 10 -6.89 -4.20 5.65
CA ARG A 10 -5.56 -4.60 6.13
C ARG A 10 -4.51 -3.56 5.75
N THR A 11 -3.52 -3.35 6.62
CA THR A 11 -2.33 -2.56 6.29
C THR A 11 -1.15 -3.46 5.92
N HIS A 12 -0.53 -3.20 4.78
CA HIS A 12 0.67 -3.86 4.27
C HIS A 12 1.87 -2.92 4.38
N ASP A 13 2.89 -3.34 5.12
CA ASP A 13 4.04 -2.50 5.45
C ASP A 13 5.22 -2.75 4.50
N PHE A 14 5.51 -1.78 3.64
CA PHE A 14 6.68 -1.75 2.75
C PHE A 14 7.69 -0.68 3.19
N GLY A 15 7.70 -0.36 4.48
CA GLY A 15 8.60 0.64 5.05
C GLY A 15 10.09 0.25 5.06
N PRO A 16 10.94 1.16 5.58
CA PRO A 16 12.39 0.97 5.62
C PRO A 16 12.77 -0.39 6.23
N GLY A 17 13.57 -1.17 5.51
CA GLY A 17 14.04 -2.49 5.96
C GLY A 17 12.99 -3.61 5.94
N ARG A 18 11.76 -3.34 5.48
CA ARG A 18 10.69 -4.34 5.33
C ARG A 18 10.63 -4.96 3.94
N ARG A 19 11.28 -4.35 2.95
CA ARG A 19 11.28 -4.83 1.55
C ARG A 19 12.27 -5.97 1.38
N PHE A 20 11.84 -7.05 0.72
CA PHE A 20 12.67 -8.22 0.38
C PHE A 20 12.14 -8.89 -0.89
N TRP A 21 12.85 -9.90 -1.39
CA TRP A 21 12.39 -10.65 -2.57
C TRP A 21 11.02 -11.25 -2.32
N GLY A 22 10.04 -10.93 -3.17
CA GLY A 22 8.66 -11.37 -2.96
C GLY A 22 7.88 -10.50 -1.96
N HIS A 23 8.40 -9.34 -1.56
CA HIS A 23 7.67 -8.32 -0.81
C HIS A 23 8.25 -6.95 -1.18
N ASP A 24 8.02 -6.56 -2.43
CA ASP A 24 8.58 -5.36 -3.01
C ASP A 24 7.57 -4.63 -3.91
N TYR A 25 7.84 -3.37 -4.21
CA TYR A 25 7.02 -2.54 -5.08
C TYR A 25 7.87 -1.60 -5.94
N SER A 26 7.30 -1.22 -7.08
CA SER A 26 7.81 -0.18 -7.96
C SER A 26 6.73 0.88 -8.17
N ILE A 27 7.11 2.15 -8.14
CA ILE A 27 6.21 3.26 -8.47
C ILE A 27 6.42 3.61 -9.94
N SER A 28 5.38 3.44 -10.75
CA SER A 28 5.42 3.76 -12.18
C SER A 28 4.98 5.20 -12.45
N ARG A 29 4.07 5.75 -11.63
CA ARG A 29 3.54 7.10 -11.80
C ARG A 29 3.13 7.75 -10.48
N VAL A 30 3.38 9.05 -10.37
CA VAL A 30 2.87 9.90 -9.29
C VAL A 30 2.16 11.09 -9.92
N THR A 31 0.91 11.34 -9.51
CA THR A 31 0.06 12.43 -10.01
C THR A 31 -0.60 13.18 -8.85
N ASP A 32 -1.26 14.29 -9.15
CA ASP A 32 -1.98 15.12 -8.18
C ASP A 32 -1.14 15.48 -6.94
N SER A 33 0.11 15.90 -7.19
CA SER A 33 1.07 16.26 -6.13
C SER A 33 1.31 15.16 -5.09
N GLY A 34 1.23 13.89 -5.51
CA GLY A 34 1.40 12.74 -4.62
C GLY A 34 0.10 12.21 -4.01
N GLN A 35 -1.06 12.76 -4.39
CA GLN A 35 -2.35 12.22 -3.94
C GLN A 35 -2.74 10.94 -4.67
N ARG A 36 -2.21 10.71 -5.87
CA ARG A 36 -2.46 9.51 -6.67
C ARG A 36 -1.16 8.87 -7.12
N VAL A 37 -1.02 7.57 -6.88
CA VAL A 37 0.19 6.80 -7.19
C VAL A 37 -0.20 5.51 -7.92
N GLN A 38 0.46 5.25 -9.04
CA GLN A 38 0.42 3.96 -9.71
C GLN A 38 1.64 3.16 -9.28
N ALA A 39 1.40 1.94 -8.81
CA ALA A 39 2.45 1.03 -8.38
C ALA A 39 2.23 -0.38 -8.94
N SER A 40 3.32 -1.12 -9.09
CA SER A 40 3.34 -2.54 -9.42
C SER A 40 4.22 -3.32 -8.44
N GLY A 41 4.08 -4.64 -8.40
CA GLY A 41 4.88 -5.50 -7.53
C GLY A 41 4.03 -6.47 -6.73
N TRP A 42 4.23 -6.45 -5.41
CA TRP A 42 3.65 -7.31 -4.35
C TRP A 42 3.90 -8.79 -4.56
N GLY A 43 4.82 -9.33 -3.79
CA GLY A 43 5.21 -10.71 -3.98
C GLY A 43 4.49 -11.72 -3.08
N HIS A 44 5.13 -12.87 -3.00
CA HIS A 44 4.54 -14.18 -2.75
C HIS A 44 4.31 -14.54 -1.27
N ASP A 45 4.14 -13.58 -0.34
CA ASP A 45 3.87 -13.89 1.08
C ASP A 45 2.45 -14.45 1.33
N GLY A 46 1.82 -15.08 0.34
CA GLY A 46 0.48 -15.67 0.45
C GLY A 46 -0.65 -14.69 0.82
N THR A 47 -0.34 -13.40 0.97
CA THR A 47 -1.29 -12.35 1.32
C THR A 47 -1.63 -11.57 0.07
N LEU A 48 -2.83 -11.80 -0.43
CA LEU A 48 -3.39 -11.02 -1.52
C LEU A 48 -3.81 -9.63 -1.03
N ILE A 49 -3.22 -8.58 -1.60
CA ILE A 49 -3.66 -7.19 -1.44
C ILE A 49 -4.99 -7.01 -2.18
N ARG A 50 -5.91 -6.26 -1.59
CA ARG A 50 -7.25 -6.02 -2.14
C ARG A 50 -7.59 -4.53 -2.16
N GLU A 51 -8.61 -4.19 -2.93
CA GLU A 51 -9.23 -2.87 -2.87
C GLU A 51 -9.67 -2.56 -1.43
N GLY A 52 -9.43 -1.33 -0.97
CA GLY A 52 -9.69 -0.90 0.40
C GLY A 52 -8.52 -1.12 1.37
N ASP A 53 -7.58 -2.03 1.08
CA ASP A 53 -6.38 -2.20 1.90
C ASP A 53 -5.51 -0.93 1.89
N PHE A 54 -4.63 -0.84 2.87
CA PHE A 54 -3.66 0.25 3.00
C PHE A 54 -2.24 -0.23 2.73
N LEU A 55 -1.46 0.55 1.99
CA LEU A 55 -0.03 0.34 1.78
C LEU A 55 0.76 1.43 2.49
N LEU A 56 1.75 1.04 3.31
CA LEU A 56 2.76 1.94 3.84
C LEU A 56 3.98 1.91 2.93
N LEU A 57 4.09 2.89 2.05
CA LEU A 57 5.18 2.98 1.09
C LEU A 57 6.30 3.86 1.63
N GLU A 58 7.53 3.38 1.50
CA GLU A 58 8.73 4.14 1.82
C GLU A 58 8.81 5.42 0.96
N ALA A 59 8.96 6.56 1.62
CA ALA A 59 9.22 7.84 0.99
C ALA A 59 10.68 7.92 0.52
N ARG A 60 10.93 8.72 -0.52
CA ARG A 60 12.26 8.93 -1.09
C ARG A 60 13.28 9.26 0.02
N GLY A 61 14.28 8.39 0.20
CA GLY A 61 15.31 8.54 1.23
C GLY A 61 15.13 7.70 2.50
N GLY A 62 14.15 6.80 2.55
CA GLY A 62 14.13 5.66 3.48
C GLY A 62 13.98 5.95 4.96
N ARG A 63 13.49 7.13 5.31
CA ARG A 63 13.27 7.52 6.71
C ARG A 63 11.81 7.60 7.13
N ARG A 64 10.87 7.54 6.18
CA ARG A 64 9.44 7.75 6.45
C ARG A 64 8.60 6.89 5.53
N CYS A 65 7.42 6.49 6.00
CA CYS A 65 6.40 5.88 5.16
C CYS A 65 5.24 6.84 4.93
N THR A 66 4.62 6.73 3.77
CA THR A 66 3.37 7.39 3.41
C THR A 66 2.30 6.32 3.25
N ARG A 67 1.13 6.55 3.86
CA ARG A 67 0.00 5.64 3.76
C ARG A 67 -0.84 5.99 2.55
N TYR A 68 -1.14 4.98 1.75
CA TYR A 68 -2.08 5.04 0.66
C TYR A 68 -3.15 3.97 0.84
N ARG A 69 -4.35 4.23 0.37
CA ARG A 69 -5.41 3.24 0.22
C ARG A 69 -5.40 2.70 -1.21
N VAL A 70 -5.60 1.40 -1.36
CA VAL A 70 -5.77 0.75 -2.67
C VAL A 70 -7.15 1.10 -3.20
N GLU A 71 -7.21 1.92 -4.25
CA GLU A 71 -8.45 2.29 -4.92
C GLU A 71 -8.88 1.19 -5.90
N SER A 72 -7.93 0.65 -6.67
CA SER A 72 -8.12 -0.51 -7.53
C SER A 72 -6.84 -1.35 -7.59
N ILE A 73 -6.98 -2.65 -7.85
CA ILE A 73 -5.85 -3.55 -8.08
C ILE A 73 -6.20 -4.60 -9.16
N GLU A 74 -5.31 -4.78 -10.13
CA GLU A 74 -5.50 -5.70 -11.25
C GLU A 74 -4.30 -6.64 -11.42
N HIS A 75 -4.57 -7.94 -11.59
CA HIS A 75 -3.52 -8.91 -11.92
C HIS A 75 -3.24 -8.84 -13.42
N VAL A 76 -1.96 -8.72 -13.77
CA VAL A 76 -1.50 -8.78 -15.16
C VAL A 76 -0.85 -10.13 -15.39
N MET A 77 -1.28 -10.80 -16.46
CA MET A 77 -0.84 -12.17 -16.78
C MET A 77 0.54 -12.23 -17.44
N ASP A 78 1.10 -11.10 -17.87
CA ASP A 78 2.42 -11.01 -18.49
C ASP A 78 3.19 -9.78 -17.99
N PRO A 79 4.21 -9.97 -17.14
CA PRO A 79 4.62 -11.22 -16.48
C PRO A 79 3.56 -11.77 -15.50
N ALA A 80 3.48 -13.10 -15.38
CA ALA A 80 2.40 -13.83 -14.69
C ALA A 80 2.28 -13.58 -13.17
N ASP A 81 3.22 -12.86 -12.57
CA ASP A 81 3.29 -12.57 -11.14
C ASP A 81 3.18 -11.07 -10.82
N MET A 82 2.82 -10.24 -11.80
CA MET A 82 2.71 -8.80 -11.62
C MET A 82 1.26 -8.38 -11.43
N TRP A 83 1.02 -7.50 -10.45
CA TRP A 83 -0.23 -6.75 -10.41
C TRP A 83 0.03 -5.26 -10.69
N HIS A 84 -1.03 -4.49 -10.83
CA HIS A 84 -1.01 -3.03 -10.88
C HIS A 84 -2.04 -2.50 -9.90
N ALA A 85 -1.67 -1.49 -9.11
CA ALA A 85 -2.59 -0.84 -8.18
C ALA A 85 -2.62 0.67 -8.41
N GLU A 86 -3.83 1.21 -8.38
CA GLU A 86 -4.08 2.64 -8.22
C GLU A 86 -4.23 2.93 -6.73
N LEU A 87 -3.44 3.88 -6.25
CA LEU A 87 -3.33 4.20 -4.84
C LEU A 87 -3.72 5.66 -4.61
N VAL A 88 -4.53 5.89 -3.59
CA VAL A 88 -4.95 7.24 -3.18
C VAL A 88 -4.36 7.55 -1.81
N PHE A 89 -3.79 8.74 -1.67
CA PHE A 89 -3.21 9.20 -0.41
C PHE A 89 -4.26 9.19 0.69
N ASP A 90 -3.96 8.46 1.77
CA ASP A 90 -4.85 8.31 2.92
C ASP A 90 -3.98 8.41 4.18
N PRO A 91 -3.75 9.62 4.72
CA PRO A 91 -2.86 9.78 5.86
C PRO A 91 -3.44 9.12 7.11
N ARG A 92 -2.56 8.53 7.94
CA ARG A 92 -2.94 8.08 9.27
C ARG A 92 -3.54 9.22 10.07
N THR A 93 -4.77 9.03 10.56
CA THR A 93 -5.41 9.90 11.53
C THR A 93 -4.94 9.50 12.93
N TYR A 94 -4.44 10.46 13.69
CA TYR A 94 -4.04 10.26 15.09
C TYR A 94 -4.97 11.08 15.97
N ALA A 95 -5.35 10.53 17.13
CA ALA A 95 -6.14 11.26 18.10
C ALA A 95 -5.28 12.30 18.83
N THR A 96 -3.98 12.03 18.98
CA THR A 96 -3.04 12.94 19.65
C THR A 96 -1.74 13.17 18.88
N GLN A 97 -1.01 14.23 19.23
CA GLN A 97 0.32 14.53 18.67
C GLN A 97 1.38 13.54 19.18
N GLU A 98 1.25 13.04 20.41
CA GLU A 98 2.12 12.00 20.97
C GLU A 98 2.01 10.69 20.18
N GLU A 99 0.80 10.25 19.84
CA GLU A 99 0.58 9.08 18.97
C GLU A 99 1.23 9.25 17.60
N LYS A 100 1.12 10.46 17.03
CA LYS A 100 1.73 10.80 15.74
C LYS A 100 3.26 10.77 15.79
N ASP A 101 3.85 11.24 16.88
CA ASP A 101 5.31 11.26 17.06
C ASP A 101 5.87 9.89 17.43
N ALA A 102 5.13 9.03 18.14
CA ALA A 102 5.49 7.64 18.37
C ALA A 102 5.45 6.78 17.09
N ALA A 103 4.68 7.21 16.08
CA ALA A 103 4.50 6.52 14.81
C ALA A 103 5.45 7.00 13.70
N ARG A 104 6.37 7.93 14.01
CA ARG A 104 7.40 8.49 13.13
C ARG A 104 8.70 7.71 13.17
#